data_AF-A0AAW2ABZ6-F1
#
_entry.id   AF-A0AAW2ABZ6-F1
#
_cell.length_a   1.000
_cell.length_b   1.000
_cell.length_c   1.000
_cell.angle_alpha   90.00
_cell.angle_beta   90.00
_cell.angle_gamma   90.00
#
_symmetry.space_group_name_H-M   'P 1'
#
loop_
_entity.id
_entity.type
_entity.pdbx_description
1 polymer ?
#
loop_
_entity_poly.entity_id
_entity_poly.type
_entity_poly.pdbx_seq_one_letter_code
_entity_poly.pdbx_strand_id
1 'polypeptide(L)'
;MGSCSPITVVSLEGAIQRRVMNVVKQASTEAVWLGLRQSRILGIWYWVSGDTVCYQNWAPGNGTAVENCDSAVRSGAVQSGGDQRWISRPETDQLNFICSRYEE
;
A
#
# COMPACT_ATOMS: atom_id res chain seq x y z
N MET A 1 -0.48 -22.65 15.69
CA MET A 1 -0.86 -22.03 14.41
C MET A 1 -0.68 -20.54 14.55
N GLY A 2 0.48 -20.05 14.14
CA GLY A 2 0.91 -18.68 14.29
C GLY A 2 2.25 -18.59 13.58
N SER A 3 2.21 -18.31 12.29
CA SER A 3 3.39 -18.20 11.45
C SER A 3 3.29 -16.92 10.66
N CYS A 4 4.06 -15.92 11.07
CA CYS A 4 4.32 -14.71 10.30
C CYS A 4 5.84 -14.55 10.19
N SER A 5 6.35 -14.64 8.95
CA SER A 5 7.60 -14.11 8.37
C SER A 5 7.92 -14.94 7.12
N PRO A 6 8.43 -14.38 6.01
CA PRO A 6 9.32 -13.21 5.88
C PRO A 6 8.67 -11.98 5.23
N ILE A 7 9.29 -10.82 5.41
CA ILE A 7 8.87 -9.48 4.95
C ILE A 7 9.41 -9.23 3.52
N THR A 8 8.73 -8.48 2.62
CA THR A 8 9.02 -7.05 2.30
C THR A 8 8.42 -6.57 0.95
N VAL A 9 7.22 -5.96 0.99
CA VAL A 9 7.02 -4.56 0.56
C VAL A 9 6.05 -3.94 1.57
N VAL A 10 6.61 -3.31 2.59
CA VAL A 10 5.92 -2.66 3.72
C VAL A 10 4.73 -3.46 4.28
N SER A 11 5.01 -4.56 4.98
CA SER A 11 4.11 -5.00 6.05
C SER A 11 4.16 -3.94 7.17
N LEU A 12 3.04 -3.25 7.43
CA LEU A 12 2.93 -2.24 8.48
C LEU A 12 2.69 -2.88 9.86
N GLU A 13 3.59 -3.76 10.32
CA GLU A 13 3.66 -4.14 11.73
C GLU A 13 4.94 -3.58 12.37
N GLY A 14 4.77 -2.74 13.40
CA GLY A 14 5.85 -2.31 14.29
C GLY A 14 6.80 -1.23 13.74
N ALA A 15 8.10 -1.40 13.96
CA ALA A 15 9.12 -0.36 13.73
C ALA A 15 9.23 0.09 12.25
N ILE A 16 8.89 -0.79 11.30
CA ILE A 16 8.89 -0.50 9.87
C ILE A 16 7.76 0.46 9.52
N GLN A 17 6.56 0.31 10.10
CA GLN A 17 5.46 1.25 9.93
C GLN A 17 5.90 2.66 10.31
N ARG A 18 6.59 2.83 11.43
CA ARG A 18 7.04 4.15 11.87
C ARG A 18 8.06 4.77 10.92
N ARG A 19 8.98 3.98 10.39
CA ARG A 19 9.95 4.44 9.37
C ARG A 19 9.25 4.84 8.08
N VAL A 20 8.34 4.01 7.59
CA VAL A 20 7.57 4.31 6.38
C VAL A 20 6.75 5.58 6.56
N MET A 21 6.03 5.73 7.68
CA MET A 21 5.27 6.95 7.95
C MET A 21 6.14 8.20 8.00
N ASN A 22 7.39 8.09 8.50
CA ASN A 22 8.34 9.22 8.48
C ASN A 22 8.83 9.56 7.07
N VAL A 23 9.13 8.55 6.23
CA VAL A 23 9.53 8.76 4.83
C VAL A 23 8.37 9.35 4.01
N VAL A 24 7.17 8.83 4.22
CA VAL A 24 5.93 9.28 3.56
C VAL A 24 5.62 10.74 3.89
N LYS A 25 5.82 11.19 5.14
CA LYS A 25 5.66 12.61 5.52
C LYS A 25 6.61 13.56 4.81
N GLN A 26 7.78 13.06 4.40
CA GLN A 26 8.79 13.85 3.70
C GLN A 26 8.69 13.74 2.18
N ALA A 27 7.74 12.97 1.67
CA ALA A 27 7.55 12.81 0.24
C ALA A 27 7.11 14.13 -0.41
N SER A 28 7.66 14.41 -1.58
CA SER A 28 7.30 15.57 -2.41
C SER A 28 5.97 15.41 -3.14
N THR A 29 5.42 14.19 -3.18
CA THR A 29 4.15 13.84 -3.84
C THR A 29 3.03 13.74 -2.81
N GLU A 30 1.78 13.92 -3.24
CA GLU A 30 0.59 13.87 -2.36
C GLU A 30 0.34 12.48 -1.73
N ALA A 31 0.90 11.45 -2.34
CA ALA A 31 0.84 10.09 -1.88
C ALA A 31 2.05 9.32 -2.40
N VAL A 32 2.32 8.17 -1.81
CA VAL A 32 3.45 7.32 -2.15
C VAL A 32 2.95 5.91 -2.42
N TRP A 33 3.38 5.33 -3.54
CA TRP A 33 2.99 3.98 -3.92
C TRP A 33 3.39 2.95 -2.88
N LEU A 34 2.45 2.06 -2.57
CA LEU A 34 2.66 0.83 -1.83
C LEU A 34 2.79 -0.33 -2.82
N GLY A 35 3.35 -1.45 -2.37
CA GLY A 35 3.38 -2.70 -3.14
C GLY A 35 2.02 -3.40 -3.23
N LEU A 36 0.93 -2.66 -3.26
CA LEU A 36 -0.42 -3.20 -3.17
C LEU A 36 -1.14 -3.01 -4.50
N ARG A 37 -1.73 -4.08 -5.02
CA ARG A 37 -2.39 -4.07 -6.33
C ARG A 37 -3.78 -4.69 -6.25
N GLN A 38 -4.70 -4.17 -7.06
CA GLN A 38 -6.06 -4.69 -7.12
C GLN A 38 -6.18 -5.74 -8.22
N SER A 39 -6.67 -6.93 -7.87
CA SER A 39 -7.13 -7.93 -8.83
C SER A 39 -8.57 -7.66 -9.21
N ARG A 40 -8.83 -7.29 -10.47
CA ARG A 40 -10.20 -7.05 -10.96
C ARG A 40 -11.02 -8.33 -11.02
N ILE A 41 -10.40 -9.44 -11.41
CA ILE A 41 -11.08 -10.72 -11.59
C ILE A 41 -11.61 -11.24 -10.25
N LEU A 42 -10.82 -11.09 -9.20
CA LEU A 42 -11.14 -11.59 -7.87
C LEU A 42 -11.77 -10.53 -6.96
N GLY A 43 -11.70 -9.24 -7.34
CA GLY A 43 -12.16 -8.13 -6.51
C GLY A 43 -11.34 -7.96 -5.23
N ILE A 44 -10.12 -8.50 -5.17
CA ILE A 44 -9.28 -8.48 -3.97
C ILE A 44 -8.05 -7.61 -4.15
N TRP A 45 -7.54 -7.09 -3.03
CA TRP A 45 -6.23 -6.46 -2.94
C TRP A 45 -5.18 -7.47 -2.54
N TYR A 46 -4.02 -7.43 -3.20
CA TYR A 46 -2.91 -8.30 -2.89
C TYR A 46 -1.59 -7.54 -2.91
N TRP A 47 -0.65 -7.97 -2.07
CA TRP A 47 0.70 -7.43 -2.08
C TRP A 47 1.50 -8.09 -3.20
N VAL A 48 2.18 -7.28 -4.01
CA VAL A 48 3.00 -7.76 -5.14
C VAL A 48 4.23 -8.56 -4.66
N SER A 49 4.61 -8.43 -3.39
CA SER A 49 5.63 -9.27 -2.74
C SER A 49 5.14 -10.71 -2.48
N GLY A 50 3.84 -10.97 -2.55
CA GLY A 50 3.24 -12.24 -2.11
C GLY A 50 2.97 -12.29 -0.60
N ASP A 51 3.20 -11.19 0.12
CA ASP A 51 2.97 -11.10 1.56
C ASP A 51 1.47 -11.16 1.90
N THR A 52 1.11 -11.89 2.95
CA THR A 52 -0.23 -11.86 3.55
C THR A 52 -0.20 -10.98 4.79
N VAL A 53 -0.80 -9.78 4.72
CA VAL A 53 -0.78 -8.80 5.80
C VAL A 53 -2.15 -8.73 6.48
N CYS A 54 -2.17 -8.92 7.80
CA CYS A 54 -3.40 -8.84 8.60
C CYS A 54 -3.80 -7.40 8.92
N TYR A 55 -2.82 -6.50 9.00
CA TYR A 55 -3.04 -5.08 9.25
C TYR A 55 -3.53 -4.37 7.99
N GLN A 56 -4.58 -3.57 8.12
CA GLN A 56 -5.11 -2.73 7.04
C GLN A 56 -5.43 -1.34 7.58
N ASN A 57 -4.98 -0.30 6.87
CA ASN A 57 -5.19 1.10 7.25
C ASN A 57 -5.83 1.92 6.14
N TRP A 58 -6.82 1.35 5.47
CA TRP A 58 -7.57 2.01 4.41
C TRP A 58 -8.26 3.29 4.89
N ALA A 59 -8.28 4.29 4.02
CA ALA A 59 -9.15 5.44 4.15
C ALA A 59 -10.61 4.98 3.98
N PRO A 60 -11.60 5.65 4.60
CA PRO A 60 -13.01 5.35 4.35
C PRO A 60 -13.32 5.36 2.84
N GLY A 61 -14.05 4.33 2.38
CA GLY A 61 -14.35 4.16 0.95
C GLY A 61 -13.19 3.68 0.07
N ASN A 62 -12.05 3.30 0.67
CA ASN A 62 -10.93 2.65 0.00
C ASN A 62 -10.75 1.19 0.50
N GLY A 63 -10.07 0.34 -0.27
CA GLY A 63 -9.82 -1.07 0.08
C GLY A 63 -10.94 -2.06 -0.20
N THR A 64 -11.99 -1.65 -0.90
CA THR A 64 -13.14 -2.47 -1.28
C THR A 64 -13.08 -2.90 -2.74
N ALA A 65 -13.71 -4.03 -3.07
CA ALA A 65 -13.84 -4.53 -4.44
C ALA A 65 -14.62 -3.57 -5.36
N VAL A 66 -15.40 -2.65 -4.77
CA VAL A 66 -16.38 -1.78 -5.44
C VAL A 66 -15.83 -0.36 -5.63
N GLU A 67 -14.50 -0.21 -5.62
CA GLU A 67 -13.85 1.06 -5.96
C GLU A 67 -13.87 1.31 -7.46
N ASN A 68 -15.03 1.76 -7.93
CA ASN A 68 -15.35 2.15 -9.29
C ASN A 68 -15.18 1.02 -10.33
N CYS A 69 -16.25 0.76 -11.09
CA CYS A 69 -16.23 -0.01 -12.33
C CYS A 69 -15.47 0.73 -13.46
N ASP A 70 -14.46 1.51 -13.12
CA ASP A 70 -13.61 2.19 -14.08
C ASP A 70 -12.60 1.18 -14.64
N SER A 71 -12.36 1.26 -15.93
CA SER A 71 -11.49 0.32 -16.65
C SER A 71 -10.00 0.51 -16.35
N ALA A 72 -9.64 1.41 -15.43
CA ALA A 72 -8.27 1.69 -15.04
C ALA A 72 -7.72 0.63 -14.07
N VAL A 73 -6.47 0.19 -14.27
CA VAL A 73 -5.80 -0.66 -13.29
C VAL A 73 -5.44 0.21 -12.08
N ARG A 74 -5.69 -0.29 -10.88
CA ARG A 74 -5.51 0.45 -9.64
C ARG A 74 -4.45 -0.20 -8.76
N SER A 75 -3.67 0.66 -8.13
CA SER A 75 -2.67 0.31 -7.12
C SER A 75 -2.94 1.08 -5.83
N GLY A 76 -2.45 0.54 -4.72
CA GLY A 76 -2.58 1.14 -3.40
C GLY A 76 -1.45 2.13 -3.15
N ALA A 77 -1.77 3.27 -2.57
CA ALA A 77 -0.82 4.28 -2.14
C ALA A 77 -1.13 4.70 -0.70
N VAL A 78 -0.15 5.29 -0.01
CA VAL A 78 -0.33 5.91 1.30
C VAL A 78 -0.25 7.43 1.15
N GLN A 79 -1.18 8.15 1.77
CA GLN A 79 -1.18 9.61 1.76
C GLN A 79 0.08 10.17 2.44
N SER A 80 0.75 11.13 1.80
CA SER A 80 1.92 11.81 2.38
C SER A 80 1.55 12.76 3.52
N GLY A 81 0.41 13.45 3.38
CA GLY A 81 -0.22 14.29 4.39
C GLY A 81 -1.45 13.65 5.05
N GLY A 82 -2.08 14.39 5.97
CA GLY A 82 -3.31 13.98 6.65
C GLY A 82 -3.12 12.76 7.58
N ASP A 83 -4.10 11.85 7.57
CA ASP A 83 -4.13 10.66 8.44
C ASP A 83 -3.24 9.51 7.95
N GLN A 84 -2.51 9.71 6.84
CA GLN A 84 -1.61 8.72 6.25
C GLN A 84 -2.28 7.36 6.04
N ARG A 85 -3.51 7.42 5.53
CA ARG A 85 -4.34 6.25 5.23
C ARG A 85 -4.00 5.69 3.85
N TRP A 86 -4.31 4.41 3.65
CA TRP A 86 -4.18 3.77 2.35
C TRP A 86 -5.31 4.19 1.44
N ILE A 87 -4.98 4.53 0.21
CA ILE A 87 -5.90 4.98 -0.82
C ILE A 87 -5.65 4.20 -2.11
N SER A 88 -6.70 4.08 -2.91
CA SER A 88 -6.67 3.42 -4.21
C SER A 88 -6.52 4.47 -5.29
N ARG A 89 -5.48 4.37 -6.14
CA ARG A 89 -5.20 5.32 -7.22
C ARG A 89 -4.98 4.58 -8.55
N PRO A 90 -5.35 5.20 -9.69
CA PRO A 90 -5.03 4.63 -11.01
C PRO A 90 -3.51 4.50 -11.19
N GLU A 91 -3.04 3.42 -11.81
CA GLU A 91 -1.60 3.22 -12.11
C GLU A 91 -1.03 4.28 -13.08
N THR A 92 -1.89 5.09 -13.70
CA THR A 92 -1.48 6.24 -14.54
C THR A 92 -0.94 7.42 -13.73
N ASP A 93 -1.19 7.46 -12.42
CA ASP A 93 -0.72 8.54 -11.55
C ASP A 93 0.81 8.44 -11.35
N GLN A 94 1.50 9.58 -11.44
CA GLN A 94 2.93 9.67 -11.15
C GLN A 94 3.14 10.03 -9.68
N LEU A 95 3.38 9.00 -8.86
CA LEU A 95 3.71 9.13 -7.44
C LEU A 95 5.10 8.57 -7.15
N ASN A 96 5.69 9.00 -6.03
CA ASN A 96 6.92 8.40 -5.55
C ASN A 96 6.66 6.97 -5.08
N PHE A 97 7.71 6.14 -5.02
CA PHE A 97 7.64 4.78 -4.52
C PHE A 97 8.64 4.58 -3.37
N ILE A 98 8.33 3.66 -2.46
CA ILE A 98 9.24 3.28 -1.37
C ILE A 98 9.87 1.94 -1.71
N CYS A 99 11.18 1.95 -1.84
CA CYS A 99 11.97 0.73 -1.90
C CYS A 99 12.58 0.44 -0.53
N SER A 100 12.57 -0.83 -0.17
CA SER A 100 13.35 -1.39 0.92
C SER A 100 14.47 -2.23 0.34
N ARG A 101 15.70 -2.03 0.80
CA ARG A 101 16.83 -2.91 0.48
C ARG A 101 16.92 -3.97 1.58
N TYR A 102 17.06 -5.24 1.18
CA TYR A 102 17.55 -6.26 2.10
C TYR A 102 19.05 -6.04 2.26
N GLU A 103 19.53 -5.79 3.48
CA GLU A 103 20.91 -6.13 3.81
C GLU A 103 20.90 -7.61 4.22
N GLU A 104 21.70 -8.43 3.54
CA GLU A 104 21.95 -9.84 3.91
C GLU A 104 22.61 -9.93 5.30
#